data_AF-A0A2N6FZ01-F1
#
_entry.id   AF-A0A2N6FZ01-F1
#
_cell.length_a   1.000
_cell.length_b   1.000
_cell.length_c   1.000
_cell.angle_alpha   90.00
_cell.angle_beta   90.00
_cell.angle_gamma   90.00
#
_symmetry.space_group_name_H-M   'P 1'
#
loop_
_entity.id
_entity.type
_entity.pdbx_description
1 polymer ?
#
loop_
_entity_poly.entity_id
_entity_poly.type
_entity_poly.pdbx_seq_one_letter_code
_entity_poly.pdbx_strand_id
1 'polypeptide(L)' 'MNKIYGSFIFFFYFVKYPIVIYLTVSYFYLNFPQNIVMHILGVISIILILKDWISLYIKPKKSSGINK' A
#
# COMPACT_ATOMS: atom_id res chain seq x y z
N MET A 1 7.15 -12.89 -18.91
CA MET A 1 7.19 -11.46 -18.54
C MET A 1 6.41 -11.12 -17.25
N ASN A 2 6.01 -12.09 -16.41
CA ASN A 2 5.19 -11.83 -15.21
C ASN A 2 5.96 -11.78 -13.87
N LYS A 3 7.26 -12.16 -13.85
CA LYS A 3 8.05 -12.22 -12.60
C LYS A 3 8.37 -10.84 -12.03
N ILE A 4 8.72 -9.88 -12.89
CA ILE A 4 9.11 -8.53 -12.47
C ILE A 4 7.92 -7.82 -11.85
N TYR A 5 6.73 -7.97 -12.45
CA TYR A 5 5.50 -7.38 -11.94
C TYR A 5 5.11 -7.93 -10.56
N GLY A 6 5.20 -9.25 -10.36
CA GLY A 6 4.95 -9.87 -9.06
C GLY A 6 5.97 -9.43 -8.00
N SER A 7 7.25 -9.32 -8.38
CA SER A 7 8.32 -8.88 -7.47
C SER A 7 8.12 -7.42 -7.02
N PHE A 8 7.70 -6.54 -7.92
CA PHE A 8 7.39 -5.15 -7.59
C PHE A 8 6.19 -5.04 -6.64
N ILE A 9 5.13 -5.81 -6.88
CA ILE A 9 3.96 -5.85 -5.99
C ILE A 9 4.36 -6.30 -4.58
N PHE A 10 5.19 -7.34 -4.48
CA PHE A 10 5.69 -7.83 -3.21
C PHE A 10 6.56 -6.79 -2.50
N PHE A 11 7.47 -6.14 -3.22
CA PHE A 11 8.30 -5.06 -2.68
C PHE A 11 7.44 -3.92 -2.12
N PHE A 12 6.49 -3.41 -2.90
CA PHE A 12 5.58 -2.37 -2.44
C PHE A 12 4.70 -2.83 -1.27
N TYR A 13 4.43 -4.13 -1.11
CA TYR A 13 3.67 -4.64 0.03
C TYR A 13 4.37 -4.38 1.37
N PHE A 14 5.69 -4.51 1.42
CA PHE A 14 6.49 -4.21 2.62
C PHE A 14 6.77 -2.72 2.77
N VAL A 15 7.04 -2.05 1.65
CA VAL A 15 7.58 -0.69 1.67
C VAL A 15 6.47 0.38 1.72
N LYS A 16 5.19 0.02 1.47
CA LYS A 16 4.06 0.96 1.53
C LYS A 16 3.94 1.70 2.86
N TYR A 17 4.07 1.01 3.99
CA TYR A 17 3.91 1.61 5.32
C TYR A 17 5.07 2.55 5.69
N PRO A 18 6.36 2.13 5.54
CA PRO A 18 7.49 3.04 5.75
C PRO A 18 7.43 4.30 4.88
N ILE A 19 7.07 4.18 3.60
CA ILE A 19 6.95 5.34 2.70
C ILE A 19 5.89 6.30 3.20
N VAL A 20 4.69 5.80 3.53
CA VAL A 20 3.60 6.67 3.99
C VAL A 20 3.94 7.34 5.32
N ILE A 21 4.49 6.60 6.28
CA ILE A 21 4.94 7.15 7.58
C ILE A 21 6.02 8.21 7.36
N TYR A 22 7.03 7.91 6.55
CA TYR A 22 8.10 8.85 6.22
C TYR A 22 7.54 10.12 5.57
N LEU A 23 6.64 9.98 4.59
CA LEU A 23 6.04 11.12 3.90
C LEU A 23 5.25 12.00 4.87
N THR A 24 4.44 11.40 5.75
CA THR A 24 3.68 12.12 6.78
C THR A 24 4.62 12.84 7.74
N VAL A 25 5.62 12.16 8.29
CA VAL A 25 6.57 12.77 9.24
C VAL A 25 7.37 13.89 8.56
N SER A 26 7.84 13.65 7.33
CA SER A 26 8.60 14.63 6.56
C SER A 26 7.78 15.89 6.24
N TYR A 27 6.48 15.72 5.97
CA TYR A 27 5.57 16.82 5.64
C TYR A 27 5.22 17.66 6.88
N PHE A 28 4.93 17.02 8.02
CA PHE A 28 4.47 17.72 9.23
C PHE A 28 5.60 18.23 10.14
N TYR A 29 6.73 17.53 10.19
CA TYR A 29 7.78 17.81 11.20
C TYR A 29 9.09 18.33 10.64
N LEU A 30 9.49 17.92 9.43
CA LEU A 30 10.83 18.20 8.93
C LEU A 30 10.93 19.33 7.90
N ASN A 31 9.81 19.85 7.36
CA ASN A 31 9.82 20.86 6.27
C ASN A 31 10.84 20.53 5.16
N PHE A 32 11.03 19.23 4.90
CA PHE A 32 12.07 18.76 3.99
C PHE A 32 11.68 19.13 2.55
N PRO A 33 12.65 19.48 1.67
CA PRO A 33 12.36 19.77 0.27
C PRO A 33 11.63 18.59 -0.36
N GLN A 34 10.41 18.86 -0.82
CA GLN A 34 9.50 17.84 -1.32
C GLN A 34 9.90 17.44 -2.73
N ASN A 35 10.44 16.24 -2.88
CA ASN A 35 10.77 15.68 -4.20
C ASN A 35 9.53 15.02 -4.83
N ILE A 36 9.31 15.32 -6.12
CA ILE A 36 8.16 14.82 -6.88
C ILE A 36 8.13 13.28 -6.93
N VAL A 37 9.31 12.65 -6.95
CA VAL A 37 9.46 11.18 -6.93
C VAL A 37 8.90 10.58 -5.64
N MET A 38 9.16 11.24 -4.49
CA MET A 38 8.67 10.79 -3.19
C MET A 38 7.14 10.89 -3.12
N HIS A 39 6.57 11.95 -3.71
CA HIS A 39 5.12 12.10 -3.84
C HIS A 39 4.49 10.99 -4.67
N ILE A 40 5.06 10.66 -5.83
CA ILE A 40 4.56 9.58 -6.69
C ILE A 40 4.61 8.23 -5.95
N LEU A 41 5.73 7.92 -5.29
CA LEU A 41 5.89 6.72 -4.47
C LEU A 41 4.87 6.66 -3.31
N GLY A 42 4.61 7.80 -2.66
CA GLY A 42 3.61 7.93 -1.61
C GLY A 42 2.19 7.69 -2.13
N VAL A 43 1.83 8.28 -3.26
CA VAL A 43 0.51 8.11 -3.90
C VAL A 43 0.28 6.65 -4.30
N ILE A 44 1.27 6.00 -4.93
CA ILE A 44 1.19 4.57 -5.28
C ILE A 44 0.98 3.72 -4.03
N SER A 45 1.70 4.01 -2.95
CA SER A 45 1.57 3.31 -1.67
C SER A 45 0.17 3.48 -1.06
N ILE A 46 -0.40 4.70 -1.10
CA ILE A 46 -1.77 4.99 -0.64
C ILE A 46 -2.81 4.21 -1.46
N ILE A 47 -2.69 4.20 -2.79
CA ILE A 47 -3.57 3.46 -3.69
C ILE A 47 -3.53 1.95 -3.36
N LEU A 48 -2.35 1.40 -3.11
CA LEU A 48 -2.19 0.00 -2.73
C LEU A 48 -2.85 -0.31 -1.38
N ILE A 49 -2.71 0.58 -0.38
CA ILE A 49 -3.37 0.43 0.93
C ILE A 49 -4.89 0.46 0.77
N LEU A 50 -5.43 1.42 0.01
CA LEU A 50 -6.86 1.53 -0.28
C LEU A 50 -7.38 0.27 -0.96
N LYS A 51 -6.66 -0.23 -1.96
CA LYS A 51 -7.02 -1.47 -2.68
C LYS A 51 -7.02 -2.68 -1.74
N ASP A 52 -6.06 -2.77 -0.82
CA ASP A 52 -5.99 -3.84 0.19
C ASP A 52 -7.16 -3.76 1.17
N TRP A 53 -7.50 -2.54 1.62
CA TRP A 53 -8.62 -2.30 2.53
C TRP A 53 -9.96 -2.64 1.87
N ILE A 54 -10.15 -2.25 0.61
CA ILE A 54 -11.31 -2.63 -0.19
C ILE A 54 -11.39 -4.16 -0.32
N SER A 55 -10.27 -4.85 -0.58
CA SER A 55 -10.25 -6.31 -0.67
C SER A 55 -10.57 -7.00 0.66
N LEU A 56 -10.15 -6.41 1.79
CA LEU A 56 -10.53 -6.88 3.13
C LEU A 56 -12.02 -6.67 3.40
N TYR A 57 -12.59 -5.54 2.97
CA TYR A 57 -14.01 -5.23 3.15
C TYR A 57 -14.93 -6.04 2.23
N ILE A 58 -14.46 -6.34 1.02
CA ILE A 58 -15.18 -7.11 -0.01
C ILE A 58 -15.03 -8.62 0.20
N LYS A 59 -14.31 -9.10 1.23
CA LYS A 59 -14.26 -10.54 1.53
C LYS A 59 -15.69 -11.08 1.57
N PRO A 60 -16.08 -11.93 0.60
CA PRO A 60 -17.40 -12.53 0.66
C PRO A 60 -17.45 -13.35 1.93
N LYS A 61 -18.53 -13.22 2.70
CA LYS A 61 -18.93 -14.22 3.70
C LYS A 61 -18.98 -15.59 3.01
N LYS A 62 -17.86 -16.30 2.94
CA LYS A 62 -17.82 -17.67 2.45
C LYS A 62 -16.78 -18.45 3.25
N SER A 63 -17.08 -18.56 4.53
CA SER A 63 -16.64 -19.67 5.37
C SER A 63 -17.64 -19.88 6.49
N SER A 64 -18.93 -20.02 6.14
CA SER A 64 -19.81 -20.89 6.92
C SER A 64 -19.70 -22.27 6.29
N GLY A 65 -18.66 -23.01 6.68
CA GLY A 65 -18.71 -24.46 6.63
C GLY A 65 -19.81 -24.92 7.59
N ILE A 66 -21.06 -24.89 7.14
CA ILE A 66 -22.14 -25.65 7.76
C ILE A 66 -22.42 -26.79 6.80
N ASN A 67 -21.57 -27.81 6.92
CA ASN A 67 -21.94 -29.17 6.63
C ASN A 67 -22.44 -29.73 7.97
N LYS A 68 -23.75 -29.71 8.19
CA LYS A 68 -24.49 -30.65 9.05
C LYS A 68 -25.98 -30.43 8.89
#